data_AF-A0A4R2F4R0-F1
#
_entry.id   AF-A0A4R2F4R0-F1
#
_cell.length_a   1.000
_cell.length_b   1.000
_cell.length_c   1.000
_cell.angle_alpha   90.00
_cell.angle_beta   90.00
_cell.angle_gamma   90.00
#
_symmetry.space_group_name_H-M   'P 1'
#
loop_
_entity.id
_entity.type
_entity.pdbx_description
1 polymer ?
#
loop_
_entity_poly.entity_id
_entity_poly.type
_entity_poly.pdbx_seq_one_letter_code
_entity_poly.pdbx_strand_id
1 'polypeptide(L)' 'MDSKVQYPPLPLIQTWVWMMVESENPEIQEKGRNNLIASFGSLAKANEYLQQQLK' A
#
# COMPACT_ATOMS: atom_id res chain seq x y z
N MET A 1 -4.61 -21.09 13.74
CA MET A 1 -4.07 -21.12 12.36
C MET A 1 -3.76 -19.68 12.00
N ASP A 2 -2.53 -19.26 12.23
CA ASP A 2 -2.08 -17.92 11.83
C ASP A 2 -1.98 -17.91 10.31
N SER A 3 -3.02 -17.41 9.64
CA SER A 3 -2.96 -17.06 8.24
C SER A 3 -1.82 -16.05 8.08
N LYS A 4 -0.65 -16.49 7.63
CA LYS A 4 0.47 -15.60 7.30
C LYS A 4 -0.08 -14.55 6.36
N VAL A 5 -0.17 -13.30 6.83
CA VAL A 5 -0.66 -12.19 6.04
C VAL A 5 0.23 -12.11 4.80
N GLN A 6 -0.33 -12.45 3.65
CA GLN A 6 0.40 -12.42 2.40
C GLN A 6 0.28 -11.03 1.82
N TYR A 7 1.35 -10.25 1.94
CA TYR A 7 1.39 -8.92 1.34
C TYR A 7 1.57 -9.01 -0.18
N PRO A 8 1.02 -8.03 -0.93
CA PRO A 8 1.27 -7.92 -2.36
C PRO A 8 2.77 -7.71 -2.66
N PRO A 9 3.22 -7.97 -3.90
CA PRO A 9 4.59 -7.69 -4.30
C PRO A 9 4.97 -6.22 -4.11
N LEU A 10 6.21 -5.95 -3.69
CA LEU A 10 6.71 -4.60 -3.43
C LEU A 10 6.48 -3.60 -4.59
N PRO A 11 6.70 -3.96 -5.88
CA PRO A 11 6.44 -3.04 -6.99
C PRO A 11 4.97 -2.60 -7.10
N LEU A 12 4.04 -3.49 -6.76
CA LEU A 12 2.62 -3.18 -6.78
C LEU A 12 2.24 -2.21 -5.64
N ILE A 13 2.81 -2.42 -4.46
CA ILE A 13 2.63 -1.51 -3.32
C ILE A 13 3.20 -0.12 -3.66
N GLN A 14 4.39 -0.05 -4.25
CA GLN A 14 4.99 1.21 -4.71
C GLN A 14 4.11 1.92 -5.75
N THR A 15 3.48 1.16 -6.66
CA THR A 15 2.53 1.72 -7.62
C THR A 15 1.35 2.36 -6.92
N TRP A 16 0.80 1.74 -5.88
CA TRP A 16 -0.32 2.31 -5.13
C TRP A 16 0.07 3.55 -4.31
N VAL A 17 1.29 3.59 -3.79
CA VAL A 17 1.85 4.79 -3.15
C VAL A 17 1.98 5.92 -4.18
N TRP A 18 2.54 5.63 -5.36
CA TRP A 18 2.61 6.59 -6.46
C TRP A 18 1.22 7.09 -6.87
N MET A 19 0.24 6.18 -7.01
CA MET A 19 -1.14 6.56 -7.33
C MET A 19 -1.71 7.55 -6.31
N MET A 20 -1.47 7.30 -5.01
CA MET A 20 -1.99 8.12 -3.92
C MET A 20 -1.30 9.49 -3.81
N VAL A 21 0.01 9.58 -4.08
CA VAL A 21 0.81 10.79 -3.80
C VAL A 21 1.08 11.62 -5.06
N GLU A 22 1.33 10.96 -6.19
CA GLU A 22 1.88 11.60 -7.40
C GLU A 22 0.82 11.75 -8.52
N SER A 23 -0.29 11.01 -8.47
CA SER A 23 -1.33 11.14 -9.49
C SER A 23 -2.08 12.46 -9.34
N GLU A 24 -2.38 13.14 -10.45
CA GLU A 24 -3.26 14.31 -10.49
C GLU A 24 -4.75 13.95 -10.59
N ASN A 25 -5.07 12.66 -10.77
CA ASN A 25 -6.45 12.19 -10.90
C ASN A 25 -6.99 11.74 -9.52
N PRO A 26 -8.04 12.39 -8.96
CA PRO A 26 -8.60 12.03 -7.66
C PRO A 26 -9.09 10.58 -7.56
N GLU A 27 -9.60 10.00 -8.64
CA GLU A 27 -10.06 8.61 -8.65
C GLU A 27 -8.87 7.63 -8.56
N ILE A 28 -7.75 7.98 -9.18
CA ILE A 28 -6.51 7.19 -9.10
C ILE A 28 -5.92 7.29 -7.69
N GLN A 29 -5.91 8.48 -7.11
CA GLN A 29 -5.46 8.69 -5.73
C GLN A 29 -6.27 7.84 -4.74
N GLU A 30 -7.60 7.91 -4.82
CA GLU A 30 -8.48 7.16 -3.94
C GLU A 30 -8.34 5.64 -4.15
N LYS A 31 -8.14 5.20 -5.39
CA LYS A 31 -7.87 3.78 -5.68
C LYS A 31 -6.55 3.31 -5.07
N GLY A 32 -5.48 4.10 -5.14
CA GLY A 32 -4.21 3.82 -4.49
C GLY A 32 -4.37 3.67 -2.97
N ARG A 33 -5.06 4.65 -2.35
CA ARG A 33 -5.39 4.63 -0.92
C ARG A 33 -6.17 3.38 -0.51
N ASN A 34 -7.22 3.04 -1.25
CA ASN A 34 -8.08 1.89 -0.94
C ASN A 34 -7.34 0.55 -1.08
N ASN A 35 -6.46 0.41 -2.07
CA ASN A 35 -5.65 -0.80 -2.20
C ASN A 35 -4.70 -0.99 -1.01
N LEU A 36 -4.08 0.10 -0.54
CA LEU A 36 -3.21 0.09 0.63
C LEU A 36 -4.00 -0.26 1.90
N ILE A 37 -5.17 0.35 2.11
CA ILE A 37 -6.01 0.03 3.28
C ILE A 37 -6.53 -1.41 3.22
N ALA A 38 -6.97 -1.90 2.05
CA ALA A 38 -7.47 -3.26 1.90
C ALA A 38 -6.37 -4.32 2.18
N SER A 39 -5.12 -4.04 1.78
CA SER A 39 -4.02 -4.99 1.93
C SER A 39 -3.37 -4.96 3.32
N PHE A 40 -3.32 -3.79 3.96
CA PHE A 40 -2.58 -3.59 5.22
C PHE A 40 -3.48 -3.26 6.42
N GLY A 41 -4.78 -3.05 6.20
CA GLY A 41 -5.76 -2.61 7.19
C GLY A 41 -5.70 -1.12 7.53
N SER A 42 -4.57 -0.45 7.29
CA SER A 42 -4.42 1.00 7.47
C SER A 42 -3.17 1.51 6.72
N LEU A 43 -3.13 2.82 6.43
CA LEU A 43 -1.95 3.45 5.84
C LEU A 43 -0.73 3.41 6.78
N ALA A 44 -0.95 3.48 8.11
CA ALA A 44 0.13 3.39 9.09
C ALA A 44 0.85 2.04 9.00
N LYS A 45 0.09 0.93 8.95
CA LYS A 45 0.64 -0.42 8.77
C LYS A 45 1.32 -0.61 7.41
N ALA A 46 0.79 -0.01 6.35
CA ALA A 46 1.45 -0.03 5.04
C ALA A 46 2.82 0.68 5.09
N ASN A 47 2.90 1.83 5.77
CA ASN A 47 4.16 2.53 5.97
C ASN A 47 5.14 1.73 6.84
N GLU A 48 4.69 1.14 7.95
CA GLU A 48 5.52 0.26 8.80
C GLU A 48 6.13 -0.89 7.99
N TYR A 49 5.34 -1.54 7.13
CA TYR A 49 5.84 -2.58 6.24
C TYR A 49 6.91 -2.06 5.28
N LEU A 50 6.66 -0.92 4.61
CA LEU A 50 7.63 -0.32 3.69
C LEU A 50 8.94 0.06 4.39
N GLN A 51 8.88 0.59 5.61
CA GLN A 51 10.08 0.89 6.41
C GLN A 51 10.89 -0.35 6.76
N GLN A 52 10.24 -1.52 6.92
CA GLN A 52 10.94 -2.79 7.14
C GLN A 52 11.63 -3.33 5.88
N GLN A 53 11.11 -3.02 4.68
CA GLN A 53 11.72 -3.43 3.41
C GLN A 53 12.94 -2.60 3.00
N LEU A 54 13.12 -1.42 3.60
CA LEU A 54 14.25 -0.53 3.35
C LEU A 54 15.47 -0.83 4.25
N LYS A 55 15.34 -1.75 5.19
CA LYS A 55 16.43 -2.25 6.05
C LYS A 55 17.09 -3.46 5.44
#